data_AF-A2C848-F1
#
_entry.id   AF-A2C848-F1
#
_cell.length_a   1.000
_cell.length_b   1.000
_cell.length_c   1.000
_cell.angle_alpha   90.00
_cell.angle_beta   90.00
_cell.angle_gamma   90.00
#
_symmetry.space_group_name_H-M   'P 1'
#
loop_
_entity.id
_entity.type
_entity.pdbx_description
1 polymer ?
#
loop_
_entity_poly.entity_id
_entity_poly.type
_entity_poly.pdbx_seq_one_letter_code
_entity_poly.pdbx_strand_id
1 'polypeptide(L)'
;MTTSTAKESLKIKNAKKETIKAKDKWTDDLTADQVDDVNQSIASICQTQYKSIVQTANELCKIRNTIEEGNWLAFCNSGEVPLSSRTIMDYVRANNWLALTEVKKIDSNILGSMSPRSLSMIAGVANAASKYSDEVDGKPVELKQEQLDEMEEAEATLLRIEDRLKRGKLTQEQISKEVGTSRTGKGRKESPKKVELLSKIEQLEQDKALMEETLDELKTDNEEMAAKLAKLEREVFTYQQLAERGR
;
A
#
# COMPACT_ATOMS: atom_id res chain seq x y z
N MET A 1 29.96 -33.12 -34.03
CA MET A 1 30.61 -32.52 -32.84
C MET A 1 29.87 -31.23 -32.47
N THR A 2 28.81 -31.26 -31.63
CA THR A 2 28.05 -30.04 -31.25
C THR A 2 27.23 -30.22 -29.95
N THR A 3 27.82 -30.78 -28.88
CA THR A 3 27.12 -30.92 -27.57
C THR A 3 27.82 -30.20 -26.41
N SER A 4 28.89 -29.45 -26.67
CA SER A 4 29.74 -28.86 -25.62
C SER A 4 29.17 -27.56 -25.01
N THR A 5 28.49 -26.71 -25.79
CA THR A 5 28.12 -25.35 -25.36
C THR A 5 26.89 -25.28 -24.45
N ALA A 6 25.94 -26.22 -24.57
CA ALA A 6 24.74 -26.23 -23.73
C ALA A 6 25.02 -26.68 -22.28
N LYS A 7 25.91 -27.67 -22.08
CA LYS A 7 26.31 -28.13 -20.74
C LYS A 7 27.16 -27.10 -20.00
N GLU A 8 27.94 -26.31 -20.73
CA GLU A 8 28.76 -25.24 -20.17
C GLU A 8 27.91 -24.03 -19.78
N SER A 9 26.91 -23.68 -20.60
CA SER A 9 25.94 -22.62 -20.30
C SER A 9 25.03 -22.95 -19.09
N LEU A 10 24.69 -24.23 -18.90
CA LEU A 10 23.95 -24.72 -17.72
C LEU A 10 24.83 -24.76 -16.46
N LYS A 11 26.13 -25.04 -16.58
CA LYS A 11 27.09 -24.89 -15.47
C LYS A 11 27.24 -23.44 -15.03
N ILE A 12 27.30 -22.48 -15.96
CA ILE A 12 27.42 -21.05 -15.63
C ILE A 12 26.13 -20.51 -14.98
N LYS A 13 24.95 -20.96 -15.42
CA LYS A 13 23.68 -20.60 -14.77
C LYS A 13 23.49 -21.25 -13.40
N ASN A 14 24.07 -22.43 -13.16
CA ASN A 14 24.04 -23.08 -11.85
C ASN A 14 25.14 -22.57 -10.90
N ALA A 15 26.28 -22.07 -11.40
CA ALA A 15 27.31 -21.42 -10.59
C ALA A 15 26.84 -20.07 -10.01
N LYS A 16 26.00 -19.31 -10.73
CA LYS A 16 25.31 -18.13 -10.16
C LYS A 16 24.24 -18.47 -9.11
N LYS A 17 23.90 -19.76 -8.95
CA LYS A 17 23.01 -20.28 -7.91
C LYS A 17 23.77 -20.97 -6.77
N GLU A 18 25.10 -20.99 -6.81
CA GLU A 18 25.90 -21.50 -5.69
C GLU A 18 25.84 -20.52 -4.52
N THR A 19 25.05 -20.92 -3.53
CA THR A 19 25.19 -20.58 -2.12
C THR A 19 25.24 -19.09 -1.80
N ILE A 20 24.07 -18.43 -1.86
CA ILE A 20 23.76 -17.44 -0.82
C ILE A 20 23.69 -18.27 0.46
N LYS A 21 24.80 -18.37 1.21
CA LYS A 21 24.72 -18.78 2.62
C LYS A 21 23.70 -17.85 3.25
N ALA A 22 22.65 -18.40 3.87
CA ALA A 22 21.77 -17.61 4.68
C ALA A 22 22.65 -17.00 5.78
N LYS A 23 22.92 -15.70 5.67
CA LYS A 23 23.63 -14.96 6.71
C LYS A 23 22.63 -14.75 7.84
N ASP A 24 22.98 -15.16 9.04
CA ASP A 24 22.07 -15.13 10.20
C ASP A 24 21.91 -13.71 10.75
N LYS A 25 22.87 -12.82 10.46
CA LYS A 25 22.82 -11.39 10.80
C LYS A 25 23.02 -10.54 9.56
N TRP A 26 22.25 -9.47 9.45
CA TRP A 26 22.34 -8.55 8.32
C TRP A 26 23.62 -7.71 8.30
N THR A 27 24.32 -7.65 9.44
CA THR A 27 25.59 -6.95 9.62
C THR A 27 26.80 -7.74 9.13
N ASP A 28 26.63 -9.02 8.77
CA ASP A 28 27.73 -9.87 8.33
C ASP A 28 28.39 -9.24 7.08
N ASP A 29 29.72 -9.09 7.07
CA ASP A 29 30.49 -8.48 5.98
C ASP A 29 30.27 -6.96 5.74
N LEU A 30 29.64 -6.23 6.68
CA LEU A 30 29.65 -4.76 6.69
C LEU A 30 30.82 -4.22 7.52
N THR A 31 31.40 -3.11 7.06
CA THR A 31 32.36 -2.32 7.86
C THR A 31 31.63 -1.56 8.98
N ALA A 32 32.37 -1.13 10.02
CA ALA A 32 31.79 -0.36 11.12
C ALA A 32 31.07 0.91 10.62
N ASP A 33 31.70 1.64 9.70
CA ASP A 33 31.12 2.86 9.11
C ASP A 33 29.80 2.57 8.38
N GLN A 34 29.73 1.47 7.62
CA GLN A 34 28.50 1.06 6.93
C GLN A 34 27.39 0.64 7.91
N VAL A 35 27.75 -0.01 9.02
CA VAL A 35 26.79 -0.35 10.08
C VAL A 35 26.24 0.92 10.73
N ASP A 36 27.10 1.91 10.98
CA ASP A 36 26.69 3.20 11.53
C ASP A 36 25.78 3.98 10.57
N ASP A 37 26.08 4.00 9.27
CA ASP A 37 25.22 4.60 8.24
C ASP A 37 23.82 3.96 8.20
N VAL A 38 23.76 2.62 8.29
CA VAL A 38 22.49 1.89 8.35
C VAL A 38 21.74 2.22 9.63
N ASN A 39 22.42 2.23 10.79
CA ASN A 39 21.82 2.59 12.08
C ASN A 39 21.28 4.03 12.09
N GLN A 40 21.98 4.97 11.46
CA GLN A 40 21.50 6.33 11.31
C GLN A 40 20.23 6.40 10.45
N SER A 41 20.19 5.60 9.37
CA SER A 41 19.02 5.49 8.50
C SER A 41 17.83 4.87 9.24
N ILE A 42 18.04 3.81 10.04
CA ILE A 42 17.02 3.20 10.92
C ILE A 42 16.50 4.23 11.93
N ALA A 43 17.40 4.95 12.60
CA ALA A 43 17.03 5.98 13.56
C ALA A 43 16.16 7.08 12.91
N SER A 44 16.53 7.54 11.70
CA SER A 44 15.75 8.51 10.92
C SER A 44 14.33 8.00 10.61
N ILE A 45 14.21 6.73 10.21
CA ILE A 45 12.91 6.08 9.96
C ILE A 45 12.07 6.03 11.25
N CYS A 46 12.66 5.60 12.36
CA CYS A 46 11.96 5.47 13.65
C CYS A 46 11.55 6.83 14.24
N GLN A 47 12.40 7.86 14.14
CA GLN A 47 12.12 9.21 14.63
C GLN A 47 10.96 9.87 13.90
N THR A 48 10.84 9.64 12.60
CA THR A 48 9.74 10.21 11.81
C THR A 48 8.42 9.50 12.01
N GLN A 49 8.39 8.39 12.77
CA GLN A 49 7.20 7.55 12.94
C GLN A 49 6.53 7.22 11.61
N TYR A 50 7.29 7.12 10.52
CA TYR A 50 6.77 6.89 9.17
C TYR A 50 5.83 7.98 8.62
N LYS A 51 5.78 9.15 9.25
CA LYS A 51 4.90 10.27 8.84
C LYS A 51 5.20 10.76 7.43
N SER A 52 6.45 10.62 6.99
CA SER A 52 6.87 10.92 5.63
C SER A 52 7.18 9.62 4.89
N ILE A 53 6.26 9.21 4.00
CA ILE A 53 6.44 8.05 3.12
C ILE A 53 7.66 8.22 2.21
N VAL A 54 7.87 9.43 1.69
CA VAL A 54 8.99 9.73 0.79
C VAL A 54 10.31 9.60 1.53
N GLN A 55 10.41 10.13 2.75
CA GLN A 55 11.61 10.00 3.57
C GLN A 55 11.86 8.55 3.96
N THR A 56 10.82 7.84 4.40
CA THR A 56 10.91 6.42 4.76
C THR A 56 11.43 5.57 3.59
N ALA A 57 10.87 5.76 2.39
CA ALA A 57 11.30 5.03 1.19
C ALA A 57 12.75 5.35 0.80
N ASN A 58 13.18 6.61 0.96
CA ASN A 58 14.54 7.04 0.68
C ASN A 58 15.55 6.40 1.65
N GLU A 59 15.30 6.47 2.96
CA GLU A 59 16.18 5.85 3.96
C GLU A 59 16.26 4.33 3.79
N LEU A 60 15.12 3.65 3.53
CA LEU A 60 15.13 2.22 3.23
C LEU A 60 15.93 1.89 1.95
N CYS A 61 15.91 2.77 0.96
CA CYS A 61 16.69 2.59 -0.26
C CYS A 61 18.20 2.82 -0.02
N LYS A 62 18.59 3.77 0.84
CA LYS A 62 19.98 3.92 1.28
C LYS A 62 20.47 2.64 1.95
N ILE A 63 19.70 2.11 2.90
CA ILE A 63 20.02 0.83 3.56
C ILE A 63 20.16 -0.29 2.53
N ARG A 64 19.23 -0.41 1.57
CA ARG A 64 19.29 -1.42 0.51
C ARG A 64 20.59 -1.33 -0.31
N ASN A 65 21.06 -0.12 -0.58
CA ASN A 65 22.26 0.13 -1.40
C ASN A 65 23.56 -0.09 -0.60
N THR A 66 23.52 0.06 0.72
CA THR A 66 24.66 -0.23 1.60
C THR A 66 24.83 -1.73 1.82
N ILE A 67 23.74 -2.50 1.85
CA ILE A 67 23.73 -3.92 2.22
C ILE A 67 23.69 -4.83 0.97
N GLU A 68 24.58 -5.83 0.94
CA GLU A 68 24.57 -6.88 -0.09
C GLU A 68 23.24 -7.65 -0.16
N GLU A 69 22.91 -8.23 -1.32
CA GLU A 69 21.62 -8.90 -1.55
C GLU A 69 21.30 -10.05 -0.58
N GLY A 70 22.30 -10.84 -0.16
CA GLY A 70 22.09 -11.90 0.85
C GLY A 70 21.72 -11.34 2.23
N ASN A 71 22.38 -10.27 2.65
CA ASN A 71 22.16 -9.59 3.93
C ASN A 71 20.88 -8.76 3.96
N TRP A 72 20.43 -8.29 2.80
CA TRP A 72 19.21 -7.50 2.70
C TRP A 72 17.98 -8.29 3.14
N LEU A 73 17.90 -9.57 2.82
CA LEU A 73 16.79 -10.42 3.28
C LEU A 73 16.85 -10.64 4.79
N ALA A 74 18.04 -10.84 5.36
CA ALA A 74 18.23 -10.91 6.81
C ALA A 74 17.80 -9.58 7.47
N PHE A 75 18.15 -8.44 6.85
CA PHE A 75 17.74 -7.11 7.32
C PHE A 75 16.22 -6.96 7.36
N CYS A 76 15.53 -7.29 6.25
CA CYS A 76 14.08 -7.18 6.17
C CYS A 76 13.34 -8.02 7.22
N ASN A 77 13.97 -9.08 7.73
CA ASN A 77 13.39 -10.00 8.71
C ASN A 77 13.91 -9.77 10.15
N SER A 78 14.87 -8.86 10.33
CA SER A 78 15.53 -8.61 11.62
C SER A 78 14.63 -7.92 12.67
N GLY A 79 13.62 -7.18 12.21
CA GLY A 79 12.74 -6.39 13.09
C GLY A 79 13.34 -5.06 13.57
N GLU A 80 14.53 -4.67 13.09
CA GLU A 80 15.17 -3.38 13.42
C GLU A 80 14.32 -2.16 13.03
N VAL A 81 13.57 -2.31 11.94
CA VAL A 81 12.56 -1.33 11.53
C VAL A 81 11.18 -1.89 11.91
N PRO A 82 10.33 -1.13 12.63
CA PRO A 82 8.95 -1.51 12.95
C PRO A 82 7.99 -1.53 11.73
N LEU A 83 8.41 -2.14 10.62
CA LEU A 83 7.65 -2.40 9.41
C LEU A 83 7.75 -3.88 9.07
N SER A 84 6.72 -4.43 8.43
CA SER A 84 6.82 -5.80 7.91
C SER A 84 7.89 -5.88 6.82
N SER A 85 8.56 -7.03 6.72
CA SER A 85 9.50 -7.37 5.63
C SER A 85 8.92 -7.02 4.24
N ARG A 86 7.61 -7.26 4.05
CA ARG A 86 6.91 -6.92 2.81
C ARG A 86 6.80 -5.42 2.57
N THR A 87 6.41 -4.68 3.60
CA THR A 87 6.30 -3.21 3.55
C THR A 87 7.64 -2.56 3.20
N ILE A 88 8.73 -3.05 3.79
CA ILE A 88 10.10 -2.59 3.49
C ILE A 88 10.40 -2.75 2.00
N MET A 89 10.18 -3.95 1.45
CA MET A 89 10.39 -4.21 0.02
C MET A 89 9.51 -3.36 -0.89
N ASP A 90 8.25 -3.16 -0.54
CA ASP A 90 7.32 -2.36 -1.33
C ASP A 90 7.73 -0.88 -1.35
N TYR A 91 8.21 -0.30 -0.23
CA TYR A 91 8.74 1.07 -0.19
C TYR A 91 10.05 1.23 -0.97
N VAL A 92 11.00 0.30 -0.83
CA VAL A 92 12.25 0.32 -1.62
C VAL A 92 11.94 0.31 -3.12
N ARG A 93 10.96 -0.50 -3.54
CA ARG A 93 10.53 -0.55 -4.94
C ARG A 93 9.83 0.73 -5.40
N ALA A 94 9.11 1.41 -4.50
CA ALA A 94 8.43 2.66 -4.80
C ALA A 94 9.36 3.87 -4.84
N ASN A 95 10.55 3.79 -4.23
CA ASN A 95 11.46 4.92 -4.02
C ASN A 95 11.75 5.72 -5.29
N ASN A 96 12.12 5.05 -6.39
CA ASN A 96 12.47 5.74 -7.64
C ASN A 96 11.32 6.58 -8.19
N TRP A 97 10.08 6.08 -8.08
CA TRP A 97 8.89 6.81 -8.51
C TRP A 97 8.58 7.96 -7.55
N LEU A 98 8.67 7.72 -6.23
CA LEU A 98 8.49 8.77 -5.20
C LEU A 98 9.52 9.89 -5.31
N ALA A 99 10.71 9.60 -5.84
CA ALA A 99 11.78 10.57 -6.05
C ALA A 99 11.55 11.48 -7.27
N LEU A 100 10.62 11.14 -8.18
CA LEU A 100 10.32 11.94 -9.37
C LEU A 100 9.79 13.33 -8.98
N THR A 101 10.27 14.36 -9.65
CA THR A 101 9.94 15.77 -9.36
C THR A 101 8.44 16.06 -9.43
N GLU A 102 7.72 15.35 -10.30
CA GLU A 102 6.27 15.45 -10.45
C GLU A 102 5.54 14.83 -9.26
N VAL A 103 6.05 13.71 -8.74
CA VAL A 103 5.48 13.02 -7.59
C VAL A 103 5.71 13.79 -6.29
N LYS A 104 6.81 14.55 -6.20
CA LYS A 104 7.06 15.50 -5.09
C LYS A 104 6.02 16.62 -4.99
N LYS A 105 5.23 16.87 -6.05
CA LYS A 105 4.13 17.85 -6.03
C LYS A 105 2.81 17.26 -5.53
N ILE A 106 2.73 15.93 -5.38
CA ILE A 106 1.55 15.25 -4.84
C ILE A 106 1.48 15.53 -3.33
N ASP A 107 0.29 15.88 -2.84
CA ASP A 107 0.05 16.13 -1.42
C ASP A 107 0.46 14.91 -0.57
N SER A 108 1.19 15.17 0.52
CA SER A 108 1.64 14.13 1.45
C SER A 108 0.48 13.37 2.11
N ASN A 109 -0.69 13.99 2.25
CA ASN A 109 -1.91 13.33 2.73
C ASN A 109 -2.43 12.30 1.72
N ILE A 110 -2.36 12.61 0.43
CA ILE A 110 -2.75 11.69 -0.65
C ILE A 110 -1.81 10.49 -0.66
N LEU A 111 -0.49 10.73 -0.63
CA LEU A 111 0.50 9.65 -0.52
C LEU A 111 0.29 8.84 0.78
N GLY A 112 0.02 9.52 1.89
CA GLY A 112 -0.28 8.94 3.21
C GLY A 112 -1.48 8.01 3.22
N SER A 113 -2.49 8.31 2.40
CA SER A 113 -3.69 7.47 2.25
C SER A 113 -3.47 6.20 1.41
N MET A 114 -2.34 6.09 0.72
CA MET A 114 -2.04 4.93 -0.11
C MET A 114 -1.28 3.86 0.68
N SER A 115 -1.67 2.60 0.48
CA SER A 115 -0.90 1.48 1.03
C SER A 115 0.49 1.40 0.38
N PRO A 116 1.52 0.93 1.11
CA PRO A 116 2.86 0.67 0.55
C PRO A 116 2.80 -0.19 -0.71
N ARG A 117 1.87 -1.15 -0.74
CA ARG A 117 1.66 -2.04 -1.89
C ARG A 117 1.14 -1.28 -3.11
N SER A 118 0.19 -0.37 -2.94
CA SER A 118 -0.35 0.47 -4.01
C SER A 118 0.73 1.36 -4.61
N LEU A 119 1.54 2.00 -3.76
CA LEU A 119 2.67 2.82 -4.19
C LEU A 119 3.68 1.99 -4.99
N SER A 120 4.01 0.78 -4.53
CA SER A 120 4.89 -0.15 -5.23
C SER A 120 4.34 -0.59 -6.60
N MET A 121 3.01 -0.77 -6.71
CA MET A 121 2.36 -1.12 -7.97
C MET A 121 2.40 0.04 -8.97
N ILE A 122 2.04 1.25 -8.54
CA ILE A 122 2.09 2.46 -9.36
C ILE A 122 3.51 2.70 -9.85
N ALA A 123 4.50 2.60 -8.96
CA ALA A 123 5.92 2.69 -9.33
C ALA A 123 6.31 1.62 -10.37
N GLY A 124 5.79 0.40 -10.24
CA GLY A 124 6.00 -0.67 -11.22
C GLY A 124 5.45 -0.34 -12.60
N VAL A 125 4.26 0.27 -12.68
CA VAL A 125 3.63 0.69 -13.95
C VAL A 125 4.35 1.90 -14.54
N ALA A 126 4.66 2.91 -13.73
CA ALA A 126 5.38 4.11 -14.17
C ALA A 126 6.78 3.77 -14.72
N ASN A 127 7.52 2.88 -14.05
CA ASN A 127 8.83 2.42 -14.51
C ASN A 127 8.76 1.53 -15.75
N ALA A 128 7.63 0.86 -15.99
CA ALA A 128 7.41 0.12 -17.23
C ALA A 128 7.16 1.13 -18.36
N ALA A 129 6.22 2.06 -18.16
CA ALA A 129 5.90 3.14 -19.10
C ALA A 129 7.13 3.98 -19.50
N SER A 130 8.01 4.31 -18.56
CA SER A 130 9.24 5.08 -18.85
C SER A 130 10.22 4.30 -19.73
N LYS A 131 10.33 2.98 -19.56
CA LYS A 131 11.16 2.13 -20.44
C LYS A 131 10.62 2.07 -21.88
N TYR A 132 9.31 2.20 -22.07
CA TYR A 132 8.71 2.32 -23.40
C TYR A 132 8.92 3.71 -24.03
N SER A 133 9.14 4.75 -23.20
CA SER A 133 9.47 6.11 -23.62
C SER A 133 10.95 6.29 -24.01
N ASP A 134 11.86 5.61 -23.30
CA ASP A 134 13.31 5.78 -23.49
C ASP A 134 13.88 4.93 -24.65
N GLU A 135 13.10 4.04 -25.27
CA GLU A 135 13.47 3.30 -26.49
C GLU A 135 13.08 4.03 -27.79
N VAL A 136 12.71 5.31 -27.73
CA VAL A 136 12.40 6.13 -28.90
C VAL A 136 13.66 6.79 -29.46
N ASP A 137 14.58 5.96 -29.95
CA ASP A 137 15.56 6.33 -30.97
C ASP A 137 15.12 5.70 -32.32
N GLY A 138 14.07 6.30 -32.90
CA GLY A 138 13.92 6.40 -34.35
C GLY A 138 13.47 5.19 -35.17
N LYS A 139 12.83 4.15 -34.62
CA LYS A 139 12.14 3.13 -35.44
C LYS A 139 10.71 2.85 -34.94
N PRO A 140 9.68 2.98 -35.79
CA PRO A 140 8.32 2.61 -35.42
C PRO A 140 8.28 1.09 -35.23
N VAL A 141 8.13 0.66 -33.98
CA VAL A 141 7.82 -0.74 -33.67
C VAL A 141 6.33 -0.91 -33.91
N GLU A 142 5.97 -1.72 -34.90
CA GLU A 142 4.60 -2.18 -35.09
C GLU A 142 4.17 -2.95 -33.83
N LEU A 143 3.30 -2.32 -33.04
CA LEU A 143 2.65 -2.96 -31.91
C LEU A 143 1.85 -4.16 -32.41
N LYS A 144 1.91 -5.28 -31.69
CA LYS A 144 0.97 -6.38 -31.93
C LYS A 144 -0.41 -5.93 -31.44
N GLN A 145 -1.44 -6.20 -32.23
CA GLN A 145 -2.82 -5.80 -31.95
C GLN A 145 -3.26 -6.14 -30.50
N GLU A 146 -2.87 -7.31 -29.99
CA GLU A 146 -3.19 -7.72 -28.61
C GLU A 146 -2.67 -6.75 -27.52
N GLN A 147 -1.54 -6.08 -27.74
CA GLN A 147 -0.97 -5.15 -26.76
C GLN A 147 -1.60 -3.76 -26.84
N LEU A 148 -2.06 -3.37 -28.03
CA LEU A 148 -2.88 -2.18 -28.23
C LEU A 148 -4.24 -2.36 -27.56
N ASP A 149 -4.85 -3.53 -27.75
CA ASP A 149 -6.15 -3.86 -27.16
C ASP A 149 -6.09 -3.88 -25.61
N GLU A 150 -5.01 -4.42 -25.02
CA GLU A 150 -4.80 -4.42 -23.56
C GLU A 150 -4.59 -3.00 -22.97
N MET A 151 -3.89 -2.13 -23.69
CA MET A 151 -3.72 -0.73 -23.27
C MET A 151 -5.03 0.05 -23.35
N GLU A 152 -5.77 -0.13 -24.45
CA GLU A 152 -7.04 0.55 -24.67
C GLU A 152 -8.10 0.11 -23.65
N GLU A 153 -8.09 -1.18 -23.26
CA GLU A 153 -8.98 -1.70 -22.21
C GLU A 153 -8.60 -1.16 -20.82
N ALA A 154 -7.32 -1.05 -20.50
CA ALA A 154 -6.85 -0.47 -19.24
C ALA A 154 -7.19 1.03 -19.13
N GLU A 155 -7.01 1.77 -20.22
CA GLU A 155 -7.30 3.20 -20.28
C GLU A 155 -8.81 3.47 -20.21
N ALA A 156 -9.63 2.68 -20.91
CA ALA A 156 -11.08 2.73 -20.80
C ALA A 156 -11.59 2.39 -19.39
N THR A 157 -10.92 1.48 -18.69
CA THR A 157 -11.25 1.12 -17.31
C THR A 157 -10.92 2.25 -16.34
N LEU A 158 -9.75 2.88 -16.50
CA LEU A 158 -9.36 4.04 -15.71
C LEU A 158 -10.32 5.22 -15.93
N LEU A 159 -10.69 5.50 -17.17
CA LEU A 159 -11.69 6.52 -17.50
C LEU A 159 -13.04 6.22 -16.86
N ARG A 160 -13.53 4.97 -16.89
CA ARG A 160 -14.80 4.61 -16.21
C ARG A 160 -14.71 4.75 -14.70
N ILE A 161 -13.57 4.43 -14.09
CA ILE A 161 -13.35 4.58 -12.65
C ILE A 161 -13.34 6.07 -12.29
N GLU A 162 -12.63 6.90 -13.06
CA GLU A 162 -12.57 8.35 -12.87
C GLU A 162 -13.95 9.00 -13.00
N ASP A 163 -14.74 8.56 -13.99
CA ASP A 163 -16.08 9.10 -14.26
C ASP A 163 -17.12 8.65 -13.22
N ARG A 164 -16.91 7.51 -12.56
CA ARG A 164 -17.72 7.01 -11.43
C ARG A 164 -17.30 7.62 -10.09
N LEU A 165 -16.02 7.94 -9.92
CA LEU A 165 -15.48 8.72 -8.81
C LEU A 165 -16.03 10.15 -8.81
N LYS A 166 -16.02 10.82 -9.97
CA LYS A 166 -16.61 12.16 -10.14
C LYS A 166 -18.11 12.20 -9.82
N ARG A 167 -18.81 11.07 -9.98
CA ARG A 167 -20.25 10.93 -9.66
C ARG A 167 -20.51 10.43 -8.22
N GLY A 168 -19.48 10.22 -7.40
CA GLY A 168 -19.62 9.79 -6.01
C GLY A 168 -20.17 8.37 -5.81
N LYS A 169 -20.07 7.48 -6.82
CA LYS A 169 -20.73 6.15 -6.84
C LYS A 169 -19.80 4.98 -6.52
N LEU A 170 -18.55 5.23 -6.13
CA LEU A 170 -17.57 4.19 -5.82
C LEU A 170 -16.86 4.52 -4.51
N THR A 171 -16.86 3.58 -3.57
CA THR A 171 -15.99 3.65 -2.39
C THR A 171 -14.58 3.18 -2.75
N GLN A 172 -13.60 3.63 -1.98
CA GLN A 172 -12.16 3.34 -2.19
C GLN A 172 -11.83 1.84 -2.23
N GLU A 173 -12.65 1.00 -1.59
CA GLU A 173 -12.54 -0.46 -1.57
C GLU A 173 -13.01 -1.13 -2.88
N GLN A 174 -14.02 -0.56 -3.55
CA GLN A 174 -14.53 -1.09 -4.82
C GLN A 174 -13.53 -0.86 -5.96
N ILE A 175 -12.81 0.26 -5.92
CA ILE A 175 -11.71 0.59 -6.84
C ILE A 175 -10.56 -0.42 -6.70
N SER A 176 -10.24 -0.80 -5.46
CA SER A 176 -9.19 -1.79 -5.18
C SER A 176 -9.58 -3.20 -5.63
N LYS A 177 -10.87 -3.55 -5.60
CA LYS A 177 -11.39 -4.82 -6.15
C LYS A 177 -11.36 -4.85 -7.68
N GLU A 178 -11.83 -3.79 -8.36
CA GLU A 178 -11.85 -3.72 -9.84
C GLU A 178 -10.43 -3.78 -10.44
N VAL A 179 -9.48 -3.05 -9.84
CA VAL A 179 -8.06 -3.09 -10.25
C VAL A 179 -7.40 -4.44 -9.94
N GLY A 180 -7.86 -5.15 -8.90
CA GLY A 180 -7.40 -6.49 -8.54
C GLY A 180 -7.90 -7.60 -9.47
N THR A 181 -9.08 -7.43 -10.10
CA THR A 181 -9.72 -8.45 -10.95
C THR A 181 -9.26 -8.47 -12.40
N SER A 182 -8.68 -7.38 -12.94
CA SER A 182 -8.15 -7.39 -14.32
C SER A 182 -6.98 -8.35 -14.55
N ARG A 183 -6.45 -9.00 -13.51
CA ARG A 183 -5.43 -10.06 -13.64
C ARG A 183 -5.92 -11.49 -13.43
N THR A 184 -7.21 -11.70 -13.15
CA THR A 184 -7.77 -13.06 -12.97
C THR A 184 -8.39 -13.64 -14.24
N GLY A 185 -8.01 -13.14 -15.41
CA GLY A 185 -8.21 -13.81 -16.68
C GLY A 185 -7.38 -15.09 -16.76
N LYS A 186 -8.07 -16.23 -16.62
CA LYS A 186 -7.66 -17.62 -16.88
C LYS A 186 -6.81 -18.32 -15.79
N GLY A 187 -7.51 -19.07 -14.94
CA GLY A 187 -7.13 -20.48 -14.71
C GLY A 187 -6.39 -20.85 -13.42
N ARG A 188 -6.60 -20.17 -12.29
CA ARG A 188 -6.19 -20.71 -10.97
C ARG A 188 -7.40 -20.88 -10.07
N LYS A 189 -7.73 -22.15 -9.77
CA LYS A 189 -8.67 -22.51 -8.69
C LYS A 189 -8.27 -21.73 -7.44
N GLU A 190 -9.18 -20.90 -6.97
CA GLU A 190 -8.98 -20.17 -5.72
C GLU A 190 -8.74 -21.18 -4.59
N SER A 191 -7.68 -20.99 -3.82
CA SER A 191 -7.39 -21.86 -2.68
C SER A 191 -8.57 -21.80 -1.68
N PRO A 192 -9.00 -22.92 -1.08
CA PRO A 192 -10.12 -22.94 -0.12
C PRO A 192 -9.99 -21.90 1.00
N LYS A 193 -8.76 -21.62 1.45
CA LYS A 193 -8.45 -20.57 2.45
C LYS A 193 -8.82 -19.15 2.00
N LYS A 194 -8.76 -18.85 0.70
CA LYS A 194 -9.15 -17.54 0.15
C LYS A 194 -10.68 -17.39 0.17
N VAL A 195 -11.41 -18.46 -0.17
CA VAL A 195 -12.88 -18.49 -0.11
C VAL A 195 -13.36 -18.34 1.33
N GLU A 196 -12.71 -19.03 2.27
CA GLU A 196 -13.02 -18.95 3.70
C GLU A 196 -12.73 -17.55 4.28
N LEU A 197 -11.61 -16.92 3.87
CA LEU A 197 -11.30 -15.55 4.25
C LEU A 197 -12.29 -14.54 3.68
N LEU A 198 -12.73 -14.71 2.43
CA LEU A 198 -13.73 -13.84 1.81
C LEU A 198 -15.09 -13.96 2.49
N SER A 199 -15.53 -15.17 2.81
CA SER A 199 -16.77 -15.40 3.58
C SER A 199 -16.68 -14.79 4.98
N LYS A 200 -15.51 -14.86 5.64
CA LYS A 200 -15.31 -14.24 6.95
C LYS A 200 -15.28 -12.72 6.90
N ILE A 201 -14.76 -12.14 5.82
CA ILE A 201 -14.80 -10.69 5.58
C ILE A 201 -16.25 -10.25 5.35
N GLU A 202 -17.02 -10.97 4.54
CA GLU A 202 -18.43 -10.66 4.28
C GLU A 202 -19.28 -10.72 5.57
N GLN A 203 -19.03 -11.70 6.44
CA GLN A 203 -19.68 -11.77 7.76
C GLN A 203 -19.33 -10.57 8.64
N LEU A 204 -18.04 -10.18 8.69
CA LEU A 204 -17.60 -9.03 9.48
C LEU A 204 -18.13 -7.69 8.93
N GLU A 205 -18.34 -7.59 7.62
CA GLU A 205 -18.97 -6.42 6.99
C GLU A 205 -20.45 -6.31 7.37
N GLN A 206 -21.19 -7.43 7.39
CA GLN A 206 -22.57 -7.47 7.87
C GLN A 206 -22.67 -7.09 9.35
N ASP A 207 -21.79 -7.65 10.19
CA ASP A 207 -21.76 -7.35 11.62
C ASP A 207 -21.42 -5.86 11.87
N LYS A 208 -20.53 -5.28 11.05
CA LYS A 208 -20.18 -3.86 11.12
C LYS A 208 -21.37 -2.98 10.74
N ALA A 209 -22.07 -3.29 9.65
CA ALA A 209 -23.24 -2.53 9.22
C ALA A 209 -24.34 -2.53 10.29
N LEU A 210 -24.56 -3.67 10.92
CA LEU A 210 -25.54 -3.83 12.00
C LEU A 210 -25.13 -3.04 13.25
N MET A 211 -23.83 -3.02 13.58
CA MET A 211 -23.31 -2.17 14.66
C MET A 211 -23.43 -0.67 14.36
N GLU A 212 -23.20 -0.24 13.11
CA GLU A 212 -23.39 1.16 12.70
C GLU A 212 -24.86 1.59 12.82
N GLU A 213 -25.80 0.75 12.39
CA GLU A 213 -27.24 0.98 12.56
C GLU A 213 -27.63 1.11 14.05
N THR A 214 -27.16 0.18 14.89
CA THR A 214 -27.41 0.22 16.34
C THR A 214 -26.84 1.50 16.98
N LEU A 215 -25.70 1.98 16.47
CA LEU A 215 -25.05 3.18 16.98
C LEU A 215 -25.82 4.45 16.60
N ASP A 216 -26.41 4.48 15.41
CA ASP A 216 -27.26 5.59 14.98
C ASP A 216 -28.61 5.61 15.71
N GLU A 217 -29.20 4.45 16.02
CA GLU A 217 -30.35 4.34 16.93
C GLU A 217 -30.01 4.92 18.31
N LEU A 218 -28.88 4.51 18.91
CA LEU A 218 -28.45 5.02 20.22
C LEU A 218 -28.14 6.53 20.23
N LYS A 219 -27.65 7.09 19.12
CA LYS A 219 -27.50 8.55 18.99
C LYS A 219 -28.86 9.25 18.99
N THR A 220 -29.81 8.71 18.23
CA THR A 220 -31.16 9.26 18.15
C THR A 220 -31.84 9.23 19.53
N ASP A 221 -31.73 8.11 20.24
CA ASP A 221 -32.25 7.98 21.61
C ASP A 221 -31.58 8.97 22.57
N ASN A 222 -30.26 9.18 22.46
CA ASN A 222 -29.56 10.16 23.27
C ASN A 222 -30.00 11.60 22.97
N GLU A 223 -30.24 11.95 21.71
CA GLU A 223 -30.77 13.25 21.32
C GLU A 223 -32.19 13.47 21.87
N GLU A 224 -33.06 12.45 21.81
CA GLU A 224 -34.38 12.51 22.43
C GLU A 224 -34.32 12.68 23.95
N MET A 225 -33.43 11.94 24.61
CA MET A 225 -33.24 12.03 26.06
C MET A 225 -32.69 13.40 26.47
N ALA A 226 -31.75 13.96 25.70
CA ALA A 226 -31.26 15.31 25.90
C ALA A 226 -32.37 16.36 25.73
N ALA A 227 -33.27 16.19 24.76
CA ALA A 227 -34.42 17.08 24.56
C ALA A 227 -35.42 16.99 25.74
N LYS A 228 -35.69 15.77 26.24
CA LYS A 228 -36.55 15.54 27.41
C LYS A 228 -35.96 16.18 28.67
N LEU A 229 -34.64 16.03 28.89
CA LEU A 229 -33.92 16.69 29.99
C LEU A 229 -34.03 18.21 29.89
N ALA A 230 -33.74 18.80 28.73
CA ALA A 230 -33.85 20.24 28.53
C ALA A 230 -35.26 20.79 28.77
N LYS A 231 -36.30 20.00 28.44
CA LYS A 231 -37.69 20.37 28.74
C LYS A 231 -37.97 20.35 30.25
N LEU A 232 -37.56 19.29 30.94
CA LEU A 232 -37.70 19.16 32.39
C LEU A 232 -36.96 20.27 33.14
N GLU A 233 -35.74 20.62 32.71
CA GLU A 233 -34.97 21.72 33.29
C GLU A 233 -35.71 23.07 33.18
N ARG A 234 -36.36 23.35 32.04
CA ARG A 234 -37.18 24.56 31.88
C ARG A 234 -38.43 24.54 32.77
N GLU A 235 -39.09 23.39 32.90
CA GLU A 235 -40.25 23.26 33.77
C GLU A 235 -39.86 23.48 35.24
N VAL A 236 -38.78 22.86 35.71
CA VAL A 236 -38.24 23.04 37.06
C VAL A 236 -37.88 24.51 37.31
N PHE A 237 -37.19 25.16 36.37
CA PHE A 237 -36.86 26.59 36.46
C PHE A 237 -38.11 27.46 36.57
N THR A 238 -39.16 27.15 35.81
CA THR A 238 -40.44 27.88 35.84
C THR A 238 -41.13 27.70 37.20
N TYR A 239 -41.15 26.48 37.75
CA TYR A 239 -41.72 26.22 39.07
C TYR A 239 -40.94 26.92 40.19
N GLN A 240 -39.61 27.00 40.10
CA GLN A 240 -38.79 27.76 41.05
C GLN A 240 -39.13 29.25 41.03
N GLN A 241 -39.25 29.86 39.84
CA GLN A 241 -39.64 31.27 39.70
C GLN A 241 -41.04 31.56 40.26
N LEU A 242 -42.00 30.67 40.06
CA LEU A 242 -43.35 30.80 40.62
C LEU A 242 -43.35 30.67 42.14
N ALA A 243 -42.55 29.75 42.70
CA ALA A 243 -42.40 29.56 44.14
C ALA A 243 -41.71 30.75 44.84
N GLU A 244 -40.84 31.49 44.13
CA GLU A 244 -40.21 32.71 44.64
C GLU A 244 -41.14 33.93 44.59
N ARG A 245 -42.08 34.00 43.63
CA ARG A 245 -43.08 35.08 43.54
C ARG A 245 -44.28 34.93 44.49
N GLY A 246 -44.48 33.73 45.05
CA GLY A 246 -45.55 33.44 45.99
C GLY A 246 -45.19 33.65 47.46
N ARG A 247 -43.97 34.09 47.77
CA ARG A 247 -43.52 34.53 49.10
C ARG A 247 -43.46 36.05 49.16
#